data_AF-A0A955JBP3-F1
#
_entry.id   AF-A0A955JBP3-F1
#
_cell.length_a   1.000
_cell.length_b   1.000
_cell.length_c   1.000
_cell.angle_alpha   90.00
_cell.angle_beta   90.00
_cell.angle_gamma   90.00
#
_symmetry.space_group_name_H-M   'P 1'
#
loop_
_entity.id
_entity.type
_entity.pdbx_description
1 polymer ?
#
loop_
_entity_poly.entity_id
_entity_poly.type
_entity_poly.pdbx_seq_one_letter_code
_entity_poly.pdbx_strand_id
1 'polypeptide(L)'
;MADNKTKPTSVSVDDFLMTVSEQRQKEAQQLIDIMQKISGEKPVMWGPSIIGFGLQHYKSEAGREGDMPILGFSPRKSGLTIYFYESFDRYGKELAQLGKHKISQSCLYINKLDNIDLTILRTMLQSSYDIATQPKTAASSVDAYVASVPPQARPLFDELRILVTAETTNMHEVISYGVIGYKHDVTKRASVFISGWKDHLAIYPIPKTDVLKSQLEPYIKGRGTLWFTLDAPLPKQLIKDIVRTLINN
;
A
#
# COMPACT_ATOMS: atom_id res chain seq x y z
N MET A 1 13.03 -6.12 -20.65
CA MET A 1 12.08 -5.44 -19.75
C MET A 1 12.30 -3.95 -19.90
N ALA A 2 11.26 -3.12 -19.88
CA ALA A 2 11.45 -1.67 -19.99
C ALA A 2 12.09 -1.16 -18.68
N ASP A 3 13.23 -0.48 -18.82
CA ASP A 3 13.96 0.14 -17.73
C ASP A 3 13.05 1.11 -16.95
N ASN A 4 13.25 1.20 -15.62
CA ASN A 4 12.50 2.14 -14.80
C ASN A 4 12.76 3.57 -15.30
N LYS A 5 11.72 4.28 -15.75
CA LYS A 5 11.83 5.63 -16.32
C LYS A 5 12.11 6.70 -15.26
N THR A 6 11.78 6.42 -14.01
CA THR A 6 11.99 7.33 -12.88
C THR A 6 13.26 6.93 -12.16
N LYS A 7 14.36 7.63 -12.44
CA LYS A 7 15.68 7.45 -11.82
C LYS A 7 16.17 8.78 -11.25
N PRO A 8 17.02 8.79 -10.22
CA PRO A 8 17.64 10.04 -9.75
C PRO A 8 18.47 10.65 -10.89
N THR A 9 18.53 11.98 -10.92
CA THR A 9 19.25 12.74 -11.95
C THR A 9 20.24 13.70 -11.30
N SER A 10 21.17 14.24 -12.09
CA SER A 10 22.11 15.29 -11.66
C SER A 10 21.52 16.70 -11.75
N VAL A 11 20.25 16.85 -12.15
CA VAL A 11 19.58 18.14 -12.24
C VAL A 11 19.37 18.70 -10.83
N SER A 12 19.77 19.96 -10.62
CA SER A 12 19.52 20.65 -9.36
C SER A 12 18.02 20.89 -9.15
N VAL A 13 17.54 20.68 -7.91
CA VAL A 13 16.17 21.01 -7.54
C VAL A 13 15.93 22.50 -7.69
N ASP A 14 16.90 23.34 -7.32
CA ASP A 14 16.78 24.79 -7.42
C ASP A 14 16.66 25.24 -8.89
N ASP A 15 17.51 24.70 -9.78
CA ASP A 15 17.45 25.00 -11.22
C ASP A 15 16.09 24.57 -11.80
N PHE A 16 15.59 23.39 -11.39
CA PHE A 16 14.27 22.93 -11.79
C PHE A 16 13.16 23.87 -11.30
N LEU A 17 13.21 24.34 -10.05
CA LEU A 17 12.22 25.26 -9.51
C LEU A 17 12.21 26.59 -10.25
N MET A 18 13.36 27.09 -10.73
CA MET A 18 13.39 28.29 -11.56
C MET A 18 12.61 28.16 -12.88
N THR A 19 12.33 26.93 -13.34
CA THR A 19 11.55 26.68 -14.57
C THR A 19 10.04 26.66 -14.35
N VAL A 20 9.55 26.55 -13.11
CA VAL A 20 8.12 26.54 -12.79
C VAL A 20 7.64 27.95 -12.39
N SER A 21 6.32 28.16 -12.37
CA SER A 21 5.77 29.46 -11.97
C SER A 21 6.06 29.81 -10.51
N GLU A 22 6.10 31.10 -10.16
CA GLU A 22 6.36 31.56 -8.80
C GLU A 22 5.44 30.91 -7.75
N GLN A 23 4.17 30.70 -8.09
CA GLN A 23 3.23 29.99 -7.22
C GLN A 23 3.71 28.56 -6.93
N ARG A 24 4.14 27.83 -7.97
CA ARG A 24 4.64 26.46 -7.84
C ARG A 24 5.98 26.40 -7.11
N GLN A 25 6.83 27.42 -7.26
CA GLN A 25 8.07 27.53 -6.48
C GLN A 25 7.76 27.64 -4.98
N LYS A 26 6.86 28.54 -4.59
CA LYS A 26 6.46 28.72 -3.17
C LYS A 26 5.86 27.46 -2.58
N GLU A 27 4.96 26.82 -3.32
CA GLU A 27 4.33 25.57 -2.87
C GLU A 27 5.33 24.41 -2.81
N ALA A 28 6.22 24.29 -3.79
CA ALA A 28 7.26 23.28 -3.78
C ALA A 28 8.20 23.46 -2.59
N GLN A 29 8.57 24.69 -2.25
CA GLN A 29 9.42 24.97 -1.09
C GLN A 29 8.76 24.51 0.22
N GLN A 30 7.46 24.76 0.39
CA GLN A 30 6.72 24.29 1.56
C GLN A 30 6.69 22.75 1.64
N LEU A 31 6.48 22.06 0.52
CA LEU A 31 6.51 20.60 0.47
C LEU A 31 7.92 20.04 0.73
N ILE A 32 8.96 20.70 0.21
CA ILE A 32 10.35 20.34 0.48
C ILE A 32 10.63 20.41 1.97
N ASP A 33 10.27 21.51 2.62
CA ASP A 33 10.47 21.68 4.05
C ASP A 33 9.75 20.61 4.89
N ILE A 34 8.51 20.26 4.51
CA ILE A 34 7.73 19.22 5.19
C ILE A 34 8.39 17.84 5.01
N MET A 35 8.66 17.44 3.77
CA MET A 35 9.17 16.10 3.47
C MET A 35 10.61 15.91 3.96
N GLN A 36 11.45 16.95 3.92
CA GLN A 36 12.80 16.93 4.49
C GLN A 36 12.77 16.80 6.01
N LYS A 37 11.84 17.47 6.71
CA LYS A 37 11.65 17.30 8.17
C LYS A 37 11.18 15.91 8.55
N ILE A 38 10.35 15.27 7.72
CA ILE A 38 9.86 13.90 7.95
C ILE A 38 10.97 12.89 7.69
N SER A 39 11.65 13.02 6.55
CA SER A 39 12.60 12.01 6.07
C SER A 39 14.02 12.15 6.61
N GLY A 40 14.42 13.36 6.99
CA GLY A 40 15.82 13.69 7.28
C GLY A 40 16.69 13.81 6.02
N GLU A 41 16.12 13.64 4.83
CA GLU A 41 16.85 13.52 3.56
C GLU A 41 16.78 14.80 2.73
N LYS A 42 17.82 15.06 1.93
CA LYS A 42 17.83 16.17 0.97
C LYS A 42 16.96 15.86 -0.25
N PRO A 43 16.32 16.87 -0.86
CA PRO A 43 15.56 16.67 -2.09
C PRO A 43 16.48 16.33 -3.27
N VAL A 44 16.05 15.37 -4.10
CA VAL A 44 16.74 14.97 -5.34
C VAL A 44 15.75 14.98 -6.50
N MET A 45 16.19 15.38 -7.69
CA MET A 45 15.38 15.28 -8.91
C MET A 45 15.32 13.83 -9.42
N TRP A 46 14.11 13.32 -9.62
CA TRP A 46 13.81 12.01 -10.19
C TRP A 46 13.08 12.16 -11.53
N GLY A 47 13.71 11.64 -12.58
CA GLY A 47 13.25 11.87 -13.95
C GLY A 47 13.08 13.36 -14.24
N PRO A 48 12.09 13.76 -15.07
CA PRO A 48 11.99 15.13 -15.54
C PRO A 48 11.24 16.09 -14.59
N SER A 49 10.58 15.60 -13.54
CA SER A 49 9.60 16.45 -12.83
C SER A 49 9.24 16.03 -11.40
N ILE A 50 9.92 15.03 -10.82
CA ILE A 50 9.64 14.57 -9.46
C ILE A 50 10.77 15.06 -8.56
N ILE A 51 10.40 15.70 -7.45
CA ILE A 51 11.30 15.99 -6.35
C ILE A 51 11.06 14.89 -5.31
N GLY A 52 12.09 14.11 -5.01
CA GLY A 52 12.02 12.92 -4.16
C GLY A 52 12.97 12.99 -2.96
N PHE A 53 12.62 12.24 -1.91
CA PHE A 53 13.34 12.18 -0.63
C PHE A 53 13.56 10.73 -0.23
N GLY A 54 14.78 10.43 0.21
CA GLY A 54 15.22 9.07 0.51
C GLY A 54 15.25 8.17 -0.73
N LEU A 55 15.64 6.92 -0.52
CA LEU A 55 15.70 5.90 -1.56
C LEU A 55 15.22 4.59 -0.99
N GLN A 56 14.29 3.95 -1.69
CA GLN A 56 13.87 2.60 -1.42
C GLN A 56 14.07 1.74 -2.65
N HIS A 57 14.85 0.69 -2.46
CA HIS A 57 14.96 -0.39 -3.42
C HIS A 57 13.75 -1.34 -3.26
N TYR A 58 13.09 -1.66 -4.37
CA TYR A 58 11.98 -2.61 -4.40
C TYR A 58 12.28 -3.77 -5.33
N LYS A 59 11.85 -4.96 -4.91
CA LYS A 59 11.84 -6.17 -5.72
C LYS A 59 10.46 -6.80 -5.67
N SER A 60 9.85 -6.98 -6.83
CA SER A 60 8.58 -7.67 -6.97
C SER A 60 8.79 -9.17 -7.12
N GLU A 61 7.78 -9.96 -6.75
CA GLU A 61 7.78 -11.41 -6.98
C GLU A 61 7.79 -11.80 -8.46
N ALA A 62 7.38 -10.89 -9.34
CA ALA A 62 7.48 -11.06 -10.78
C ALA A 62 8.90 -10.79 -11.33
N GLY A 63 9.89 -10.53 -10.45
CA GLY A 63 11.28 -10.30 -10.82
C GLY A 63 11.60 -8.86 -11.26
N ARG A 64 10.59 -7.97 -11.32
CA ARG A 64 10.85 -6.54 -11.56
C ARG A 64 11.45 -5.92 -10.30
N GLU A 65 12.53 -5.18 -10.50
CA GLU A 65 13.31 -4.55 -9.44
C GLU A 65 13.64 -3.10 -9.82
N GLY A 66 13.88 -2.25 -8.84
CA GLY A 66 14.39 -0.90 -9.08
C GLY A 66 14.31 -0.02 -7.85
N ASP A 67 14.65 1.26 -8.03
CA ASP A 67 14.64 2.25 -6.96
C ASP A 67 13.50 3.25 -7.14
N MET A 68 13.01 3.78 -6.02
CA MET A 68 12.07 4.88 -5.97
C MET A 68 12.37 5.78 -4.77
N PRO A 69 12.01 7.07 -4.82
CA PRO A 69 12.04 7.90 -3.63
C PRO A 69 10.97 7.43 -2.63
N ILE A 70 11.25 7.55 -1.33
CA ILE A 70 10.31 7.15 -0.26
C ILE A 70 9.14 8.12 -0.20
N LEU A 71 9.45 9.42 -0.22
CA LEU A 71 8.48 10.49 -0.38
C LEU A 71 8.79 11.25 -1.65
N GLY A 72 7.77 11.80 -2.31
CA GLY A 72 8.02 12.72 -3.40
C GLY A 72 6.78 13.44 -3.89
N PHE A 73 7.01 14.46 -4.71
CA PHE A 73 5.94 15.21 -5.36
C PHE A 73 6.38 15.78 -6.71
N SER A 74 5.43 16.25 -7.50
CA SER A 74 5.65 16.90 -8.78
C SER A 74 4.86 18.21 -8.87
N PRO A 75 5.53 19.38 -8.96
CA PRO A 75 4.89 20.68 -9.11
C PRO A 75 4.55 20.98 -10.58
N ARG A 76 3.43 20.44 -11.05
CA ARG A 76 3.00 20.59 -12.45
C ARG A 76 2.25 21.90 -12.67
N LYS A 77 2.19 22.36 -13.93
CA LYS A 77 1.42 23.56 -14.30
C LYS A 77 -0.04 23.48 -13.82
N SER A 78 -0.70 22.34 -14.01
CA SER A 78 -2.12 22.13 -13.67
C SER A 78 -2.39 21.85 -12.19
N GLY A 79 -1.37 21.63 -11.36
CA GLY A 79 -1.54 21.23 -9.95
C GLY A 79 -0.29 20.56 -9.38
N LEU A 80 -0.36 20.20 -8.11
CA LEU A 80 0.63 19.36 -7.44
C LEU A 80 0.16 17.91 -7.47
N THR A 81 1.09 16.99 -7.69
CA THR A 81 0.90 15.56 -7.45
C THR A 81 1.82 15.15 -6.32
N ILE A 82 1.27 14.60 -5.25
CA ILE A 82 2.01 14.09 -4.09
C ILE A 82 1.94 12.57 -4.13
N TYR A 83 3.07 11.90 -3.99
CA TYR A 83 3.20 10.44 -4.09
C TYR A 83 3.30 9.83 -2.69
N PHE A 84 2.50 8.80 -2.45
CA PHE A 84 2.48 7.99 -1.24
C PHE A 84 3.06 6.61 -1.54
N TYR A 85 3.64 5.97 -0.52
CA TYR A 85 4.18 4.61 -0.64
C TYR A 85 3.06 3.58 -0.89
N GLU A 86 1.93 3.77 -0.23
CA GLU A 86 0.77 2.88 -0.20
C GLU A 86 -0.50 3.54 -0.76
N SER A 87 -1.61 2.77 -0.81
CA SER A 87 -2.93 3.28 -1.20
C SER A 87 -3.64 3.99 -0.06
N PHE A 88 -4.69 4.74 -0.41
CA PHE A 88 -5.41 5.58 0.53
C PHE A 88 -6.45 4.87 1.42
N ASP A 89 -6.48 3.54 1.42
CA ASP A 89 -7.51 2.74 2.08
C ASP A 89 -7.58 3.00 3.60
N ARG A 90 -6.45 3.42 4.19
CA ARG A 90 -6.33 3.73 5.63
C ARG A 90 -6.56 5.20 6.00
N TYR A 91 -6.62 6.11 5.03
CA TYR A 91 -6.68 7.56 5.26
C TYR A 91 -8.11 8.12 5.23
N GLY A 92 -9.12 7.30 5.47
CA GLY A 92 -10.53 7.71 5.30
C GLY A 92 -10.93 8.94 6.13
N LYS A 93 -10.42 9.04 7.38
CA LYS A 93 -10.72 10.17 8.27
C LYS A 93 -9.98 11.44 7.88
N GLU A 94 -8.71 11.29 7.49
CA GLU A 94 -7.83 12.35 7.07
C GLU A 94 -8.32 12.96 5.76
N LEU A 95 -8.64 12.12 4.77
CA LEU A 95 -9.16 12.57 3.48
C LEU A 95 -10.48 13.34 3.62
N ALA A 96 -11.38 12.92 4.53
CA ALA A 96 -12.64 13.63 4.78
C ALA A 96 -12.43 15.07 5.27
N GLN A 97 -11.29 15.34 5.93
CA GLN A 97 -10.96 16.63 6.53
C GLN A 97 -9.89 17.41 5.73
N LEU A 98 -9.21 16.75 4.79
CA LEU A 98 -8.05 17.30 4.10
C LEU A 98 -8.36 18.55 3.28
N GLY A 99 -9.56 18.71 2.73
CA GLY A 99 -9.93 19.80 1.82
C GLY A 99 -10.07 19.35 0.37
N LYS A 100 -9.93 20.26 -0.62
CA LYS A 100 -10.23 19.95 -2.03
C LYS A 100 -9.09 19.18 -2.71
N HIS A 101 -9.30 17.89 -2.92
CA HIS A 101 -8.31 16.98 -3.49
C HIS A 101 -8.93 15.95 -4.44
N LYS A 102 -8.09 15.19 -5.15
CA LYS A 102 -8.43 13.93 -5.84
C LYS A 102 -7.37 12.88 -5.52
N ILE A 103 -7.73 11.61 -5.54
CA ILE A 103 -6.79 10.50 -5.34
C ILE A 103 -6.83 9.51 -6.50
N SER A 104 -5.72 8.82 -6.72
CA SER A 104 -5.66 7.56 -7.49
C SER A 104 -5.08 6.44 -6.62
N GLN A 105 -4.35 5.50 -7.22
CA GLN A 105 -3.76 4.36 -6.51
C GLN A 105 -2.89 4.78 -5.33
N SER A 106 -1.93 5.67 -5.57
CA SER A 106 -0.94 6.14 -4.59
C SER A 106 -0.55 7.60 -4.84
N CYS A 107 -1.37 8.32 -5.61
CA CYS A 107 -1.14 9.73 -5.92
C CYS A 107 -2.29 10.58 -5.35
N LEU A 108 -1.93 11.66 -4.66
CA LEU A 108 -2.82 12.71 -4.22
C LEU A 108 -2.64 13.92 -5.16
N TYR A 109 -3.73 14.38 -5.77
CA TYR A 109 -3.75 15.52 -6.67
C TYR A 109 -4.45 16.71 -6.02
N ILE A 110 -3.77 17.86 -6.02
CA ILE A 110 -4.30 19.13 -5.48
C ILE A 110 -4.00 20.27 -6.46
N ASN A 111 -4.90 21.25 -6.56
CA ASN A 111 -4.69 22.37 -7.50
C ASN A 111 -3.70 23.41 -6.95
N LYS A 112 -3.78 23.70 -5.65
CA LYS A 112 -2.90 24.60 -4.90
C LYS A 112 -2.84 24.14 -3.45
N LEU A 113 -1.77 24.47 -2.72
CA LEU A 113 -1.64 24.02 -1.31
C LEU A 113 -2.73 24.62 -0.41
N ASP A 114 -3.15 25.86 -0.64
CA ASP A 114 -4.20 26.52 0.14
C ASP A 114 -5.57 25.81 0.08
N ASN A 115 -5.74 24.85 -0.83
CA ASN A 115 -6.98 24.07 -0.91
C ASN A 115 -7.07 22.97 0.16
N ILE A 116 -5.99 22.73 0.89
CA ILE A 116 -5.90 21.62 1.83
C ILE A 116 -5.33 22.03 3.19
N ASP A 117 -5.62 21.24 4.21
CA ASP A 117 -5.02 21.35 5.53
C ASP A 117 -3.61 20.71 5.53
N LEU A 118 -2.58 21.53 5.70
CA LEU A 118 -1.19 21.08 5.72
C LEU A 118 -0.83 20.24 6.95
N THR A 119 -1.55 20.40 8.06
CA THR A 119 -1.35 19.58 9.27
C THR A 119 -1.80 18.15 9.02
N ILE A 120 -2.94 17.99 8.34
CA ILE A 120 -3.46 16.68 7.94
C ILE A 120 -2.54 16.05 6.90
N LEU A 121 -2.14 16.79 5.87
CA LEU A 121 -1.18 16.30 4.87
C LEU A 121 0.13 15.81 5.53
N ARG A 122 0.67 16.59 6.47
CA ARG A 122 1.89 16.21 7.19
C ARG A 122 1.71 14.90 7.96
N THR A 123 0.56 14.73 8.62
CA THR A 123 0.24 13.50 9.36
C THR A 123 0.19 12.29 8.41
N MET A 124 -0.46 12.45 7.25
CA MET A 124 -0.52 11.40 6.24
C MET A 124 0.87 11.05 5.69
N LEU A 125 1.70 12.06 5.39
CA LEU A 125 3.06 11.87 4.87
C LEU A 125 3.98 11.19 5.90
N GLN A 126 3.86 11.55 7.18
CA GLN A 126 4.60 10.88 8.26
C GLN A 126 4.20 9.41 8.34
N SER A 127 2.90 9.11 8.37
CA SER A 127 2.40 7.73 8.38
C SER A 127 2.92 6.93 7.18
N SER A 128 2.91 7.51 5.98
CA SER A 128 3.41 6.84 4.76
C SER A 128 4.93 6.58 4.84
N TYR A 129 5.70 7.56 5.33
CA TYR A 129 7.14 7.39 5.56
C TYR A 129 7.43 6.29 6.57
N ASP A 130 6.72 6.27 7.70
CA ASP A 130 6.88 5.26 8.74
C ASP A 130 6.58 3.85 8.20
N ILE A 131 5.55 3.69 7.35
CA ILE A 131 5.26 2.40 6.70
C ILE A 131 6.40 1.99 5.77
N ALA A 132 6.90 2.92 4.97
CA ALA A 132 7.91 2.64 3.96
C ALA A 132 9.27 2.27 4.58
N THR A 133 9.58 2.85 5.75
CA THR A 133 10.84 2.70 6.47
C THR A 133 10.79 1.72 7.63
N GLN A 134 9.60 1.30 8.05
CA GLN A 134 9.46 0.24 9.03
C GLN A 134 10.22 -1.00 8.54
N PRO A 135 11.02 -1.64 9.42
CA PRO A 135 11.65 -2.89 9.07
C PRO A 135 10.52 -3.87 8.74
N LYS A 136 10.46 -4.27 7.46
CA LYS A 136 9.60 -5.36 7.03
C LYS A 136 10.14 -6.58 7.75
N THR A 137 9.58 -6.90 8.91
CA THR A 137 9.68 -8.24 9.49
C THR A 137 8.87 -9.15 8.59
N ALA A 138 9.41 -9.42 7.39
CA ALA A 138 8.99 -10.56 6.62
C ALA A 138 9.30 -11.74 7.53
N ALA A 139 8.25 -12.31 8.11
CA ALA A 139 8.39 -13.54 8.84
C ALA A 139 9.18 -14.50 7.93
N SER A 140 10.33 -14.97 8.40
CA SER A 140 11.19 -15.84 7.58
C SER A 140 10.58 -17.22 7.36
N SER A 141 9.49 -17.54 8.07
CA SER A 141 8.70 -18.76 7.96
C SER A 141 7.24 -18.50 8.32
N VAL A 142 6.37 -19.45 7.96
CA VAL A 142 4.95 -19.44 8.36
C VAL A 142 4.80 -19.42 9.87
N ASP A 143 5.58 -20.22 10.60
CA ASP A 143 5.54 -20.25 12.07
C ASP A 143 5.90 -18.91 12.69
N ALA A 144 6.92 -18.23 12.16
CA ALA A 144 7.29 -16.90 12.62
C ALA A 144 6.18 -15.86 12.37
N TYR A 145 5.43 -16.00 11.27
CA TYR A 145 4.29 -15.14 10.97
C TYR A 145 3.15 -15.39 11.95
N VAL A 146 2.80 -16.66 12.14
CA VAL A 146 1.73 -17.07 13.06
C VAL A 146 2.04 -16.63 14.49
N ALA A 147 3.32 -16.68 14.91
CA ALA A 147 3.78 -16.18 16.19
C ALA A 147 3.71 -14.64 16.33
N SER A 148 3.78 -13.89 15.22
CA SER A 148 3.69 -12.43 15.23
C SER A 148 2.25 -11.88 15.16
N VAL A 149 1.27 -12.74 14.86
CA VAL A 149 -0.14 -12.34 14.86
C VAL A 149 -0.55 -11.85 16.25
N PRO A 150 -1.20 -10.66 16.36
CA PRO A 150 -1.61 -10.11 17.65
C PRO A 150 -2.43 -11.12 18.48
N PRO A 151 -2.18 -11.25 19.79
CA PRO A 151 -2.83 -12.26 20.62
C PRO A 151 -4.37 -12.26 20.54
N GLN A 152 -4.96 -11.06 20.44
CA GLN A 152 -6.42 -10.89 20.32
C GLN A 152 -7.00 -11.38 18.99
N ALA A 153 -6.21 -11.39 17.91
CA ALA A 153 -6.62 -11.87 16.60
C ALA A 153 -6.34 -13.36 16.40
N ARG A 154 -5.42 -13.93 17.19
CA ARG A 154 -4.88 -15.27 17.00
C ARG A 154 -5.95 -16.37 16.92
N PRO A 155 -7.00 -16.41 17.78
CA PRO A 155 -8.02 -17.44 17.69
C PRO A 155 -8.80 -17.44 16.37
N LEU A 156 -9.27 -16.27 15.92
CA LEU A 156 -9.96 -16.16 14.63
C LEU A 156 -9.00 -16.38 13.47
N PHE A 157 -7.74 -15.97 13.59
CA PHE A 157 -6.74 -16.20 12.54
C PHE A 157 -6.44 -17.68 12.34
N ASP A 158 -6.30 -18.45 13.43
CA ASP A 158 -6.12 -19.90 13.35
C ASP A 158 -7.35 -20.58 12.75
N GLU A 159 -8.57 -20.12 13.07
CA GLU A 159 -9.80 -20.59 12.41
C GLU A 159 -9.80 -20.28 10.90
N LEU A 160 -9.40 -19.07 10.51
CA LEU A 160 -9.27 -18.69 9.10
C LEU A 160 -8.28 -19.61 8.36
N ARG A 161 -7.12 -19.90 8.96
CA ARG A 161 -6.13 -20.85 8.40
C ARG A 161 -6.71 -22.23 8.18
N ILE A 162 -7.48 -22.74 9.14
CA ILE A 162 -8.18 -24.03 9.02
C ILE A 162 -9.19 -23.99 7.86
N LEU A 163 -9.97 -22.91 7.76
CA LEU A 163 -10.95 -22.76 6.68
C LEU A 163 -10.29 -22.74 5.29
N VAL A 164 -9.14 -22.08 5.13
CA VAL A 164 -8.42 -22.03 3.85
C VAL A 164 -7.81 -23.37 3.48
N THR A 165 -7.17 -24.05 4.44
CA THR A 165 -6.49 -25.34 4.21
C THR A 165 -7.47 -26.49 4.01
N ALA A 166 -8.68 -26.42 4.58
CA ALA A 166 -9.70 -27.46 4.43
C ALA A 166 -10.27 -27.59 3.00
N GLU A 167 -10.09 -26.60 2.13
CA GLU A 167 -10.68 -26.60 0.78
C GLU A 167 -9.91 -27.47 -0.24
N THR A 168 -8.67 -27.85 0.05
CA THR A 168 -7.91 -28.78 -0.78
C THR A 168 -6.85 -29.51 0.02
N THR A 169 -6.64 -30.78 -0.29
CA THR A 169 -5.59 -31.61 0.34
C THR A 169 -4.18 -31.20 -0.09
N ASN A 170 -4.04 -30.42 -1.17
CA ASN A 170 -2.76 -30.03 -1.76
C ASN A 170 -2.43 -28.56 -1.50
N MET A 171 -2.86 -28.02 -0.36
CA MET A 171 -2.58 -26.64 -0.01
C MET A 171 -1.20 -26.51 0.64
N HIS A 172 -0.33 -25.71 0.02
CA HIS A 172 1.01 -25.40 0.53
C HIS A 172 1.08 -23.96 1.03
N GLU A 173 1.41 -23.77 2.30
CA GLU A 173 1.64 -22.45 2.90
C GLU A 173 3.04 -21.94 2.54
N VAL A 174 3.11 -20.67 2.14
CA VAL A 174 4.35 -19.95 1.85
C VAL A 174 4.29 -18.56 2.49
N ILE A 175 5.45 -17.97 2.79
CA ILE A 175 5.50 -16.53 3.03
C ILE A 175 5.67 -15.82 1.69
N SER A 176 4.77 -14.90 1.41
CA SER A 176 4.75 -14.10 0.19
C SER A 176 4.13 -12.75 0.50
N TYR A 177 4.68 -11.68 -0.07
CA TYR A 177 4.31 -10.30 0.27
C TYR A 177 4.30 -9.97 1.78
N GLY A 178 5.06 -10.70 2.60
CA GLY A 178 5.11 -10.53 4.06
C GLY A 178 3.92 -11.11 4.83
N VAL A 179 3.07 -11.92 4.19
CA VAL A 179 1.90 -12.58 4.77
C VAL A 179 1.86 -14.07 4.39
N ILE A 180 0.92 -14.84 4.93
CA ILE A 180 0.74 -16.24 4.51
C ILE A 180 0.03 -16.27 3.16
N GLY A 181 0.70 -16.86 2.17
CA GLY A 181 0.14 -17.22 0.87
C GLY A 181 -0.10 -18.72 0.77
N TYR A 182 -1.08 -19.10 -0.03
CA TYR A 182 -1.47 -20.49 -0.27
C TYR A 182 -1.35 -20.85 -1.74
N LYS A 183 -0.64 -21.95 -2.00
CA LYS A 183 -0.51 -22.56 -3.33
C LYS A 183 -1.25 -23.88 -3.36
N HIS A 184 -2.19 -24.03 -4.29
CA HIS A 184 -2.83 -25.32 -4.61
C HIS A 184 -1.99 -26.15 -5.61
N ASP A 185 -1.06 -25.50 -6.30
CA ASP A 185 -0.06 -26.08 -7.20
C ASP A 185 1.28 -25.39 -6.90
N VAL A 186 2.26 -26.17 -6.43
CA VAL A 186 3.57 -25.66 -6.01
C VAL A 186 4.34 -24.95 -7.13
N THR A 187 4.05 -25.30 -8.39
CA THR A 187 4.69 -24.71 -9.57
C THR A 187 4.13 -23.32 -9.90
N LYS A 188 2.94 -23.01 -9.40
CA LYS A 188 2.26 -21.72 -9.60
C LYS A 188 2.56 -20.74 -8.47
N ARG A 189 2.13 -19.49 -8.69
CA ARG A 189 2.11 -18.46 -7.64
C ARG A 189 0.98 -18.77 -6.65
N ALA A 190 1.12 -18.25 -5.43
CA ALA A 190 0.03 -18.32 -4.45
C ALA A 190 -1.19 -17.55 -4.98
N SER A 191 -2.39 -18.11 -4.78
CA SER A 191 -3.65 -17.54 -5.28
C SER A 191 -4.56 -17.01 -4.16
N VAL A 192 -4.32 -17.43 -2.92
CA VAL A 192 -5.00 -16.94 -1.72
C VAL A 192 -3.95 -16.45 -0.74
N PHE A 193 -4.18 -15.29 -0.13
CA PHE A 193 -3.34 -14.73 0.92
C PHE A 193 -4.20 -14.34 2.11
N ILE A 194 -3.67 -14.52 3.31
CA ILE A 194 -4.33 -14.08 4.54
C ILE A 194 -3.37 -13.33 5.45
N SER A 195 -3.90 -12.39 6.23
CA SER A 195 -3.14 -11.71 7.28
C SER A 195 -3.96 -11.46 8.54
N GLY A 196 -3.27 -11.40 9.68
CA GLY A 196 -3.85 -11.14 10.99
C GLY A 196 -3.37 -9.81 11.56
N TRP A 197 -4.30 -8.89 11.85
CA TRP A 197 -4.02 -7.56 12.38
C TRP A 197 -4.66 -7.37 13.76
N LYS A 198 -4.37 -6.25 14.41
CA LYS A 198 -4.89 -5.97 15.75
C LYS A 198 -6.42 -5.90 15.80
N ASP A 199 -7.09 -5.47 14.75
CA ASP A 199 -8.52 -5.16 14.74
C ASP A 199 -9.32 -5.92 13.68
N HIS A 200 -8.63 -6.64 12.78
CA HIS A 200 -9.26 -7.41 11.71
C HIS A 200 -8.37 -8.53 11.21
N LEU A 201 -8.96 -9.49 10.50
CA LEU A 201 -8.27 -10.38 9.58
C LEU A 201 -8.49 -9.89 8.15
N ALA A 202 -7.61 -10.26 7.24
CA ALA A 202 -7.78 -9.94 5.83
C ALA A 202 -7.55 -11.14 4.91
N ILE A 203 -8.30 -11.19 3.79
CA ILE A 203 -8.10 -12.11 2.67
C ILE A 203 -7.81 -11.30 1.40
N TYR A 204 -6.86 -11.79 0.60
CA TYR A 204 -6.49 -11.23 -0.71
C TYR A 204 -6.35 -12.34 -1.76
N PRO A 205 -6.59 -12.03 -3.05
CA PRO A 205 -7.28 -10.84 -3.54
C PRO A 205 -8.81 -10.97 -3.39
N ILE A 206 -9.55 -9.91 -3.71
CA ILE A 206 -11.00 -10.01 -3.92
C ILE A 206 -11.24 -10.88 -5.17
N PRO A 207 -12.01 -11.99 -5.08
CA PRO A 207 -12.30 -12.84 -6.23
C PRO A 207 -13.03 -12.06 -7.33
N LYS A 208 -12.58 -12.18 -8.57
CA LYS A 208 -13.22 -11.54 -9.73
C LYS A 208 -14.35 -12.43 -10.25
N THR A 209 -15.48 -12.41 -9.55
CA THR A 209 -16.69 -13.17 -9.92
C THR A 209 -17.96 -12.38 -9.61
N ASP A 210 -18.96 -12.46 -10.47
CA ASP A 210 -20.27 -11.86 -10.22
C ASP A 210 -21.09 -12.65 -9.19
N VAL A 211 -20.81 -13.95 -9.02
CA VAL A 211 -21.57 -14.86 -8.15
C VAL A 211 -21.50 -14.44 -6.67
N LEU A 212 -20.32 -14.01 -6.22
CA LEU A 212 -20.10 -13.63 -4.82
C LEU A 212 -20.20 -12.12 -4.58
N LYS A 213 -20.33 -11.32 -5.64
CA LYS A 213 -20.14 -9.87 -5.58
C LYS A 213 -20.92 -9.20 -4.44
N SER A 214 -22.22 -9.41 -4.37
CA SER A 214 -23.08 -8.80 -3.33
C SER A 214 -22.78 -9.33 -1.91
N GLN A 215 -22.32 -10.57 -1.77
CA GLN A 215 -21.95 -11.13 -0.47
C GLN A 215 -20.61 -10.56 0.04
N LEU A 216 -19.73 -10.15 -0.87
CA LEU A 216 -18.42 -9.58 -0.55
C LEU A 216 -18.50 -8.10 -0.15
N GLU A 217 -19.49 -7.35 -0.66
CA GLU A 217 -19.63 -5.90 -0.46
C GLU A 217 -19.40 -5.42 0.99
N PRO A 218 -19.96 -6.08 2.04
CA PRO A 218 -19.75 -5.63 3.43
C PRO A 218 -18.29 -5.73 3.90
N TYR A 219 -17.51 -6.62 3.30
CA TYR A 219 -16.15 -6.94 3.69
C TYR A 219 -15.11 -6.21 2.82
N ILE A 220 -15.48 -5.64 1.67
CA ILE A 220 -14.55 -4.95 0.78
C ILE A 220 -13.95 -3.72 1.48
N LYS A 221 -12.62 -3.70 1.58
CA LYS A 221 -11.83 -2.56 2.03
C LYS A 221 -10.76 -2.27 0.99
N GLY A 222 -10.93 -1.15 0.29
CA GLY A 222 -10.06 -0.76 -0.80
C GLY A 222 -10.21 -1.62 -2.05
N ARG A 223 -9.19 -1.63 -2.91
CA ARG A 223 -9.27 -2.19 -4.27
C ARG A 223 -9.00 -3.69 -4.37
N GLY A 224 -8.56 -4.36 -3.30
CA GLY A 224 -8.09 -5.74 -3.40
C GLY A 224 -8.16 -6.56 -2.12
N THR A 225 -8.85 -6.06 -1.09
CA THR A 225 -8.81 -6.67 0.24
C THR A 225 -10.23 -6.86 0.80
N LEU A 226 -10.44 -8.00 1.45
CA LEU A 226 -11.60 -8.28 2.28
C LEU A 226 -11.18 -8.21 3.75
N TRP A 227 -11.85 -7.41 4.59
CA TRP A 227 -11.62 -7.36 6.04
C TRP A 227 -12.73 -8.06 6.81
N PHE A 228 -12.33 -8.84 7.81
CA PHE A 228 -13.22 -9.48 8.76
C PHE A 228 -12.86 -8.97 10.16
N THR A 229 -13.76 -8.24 10.80
CA THR A 229 -13.51 -7.62 12.11
C THR A 229 -13.48 -8.68 13.21
N LEU A 230 -12.73 -8.43 14.29
CA LEU A 230 -12.56 -9.41 15.38
C LEU A 230 -13.77 -9.52 16.33
N ASP A 231 -14.73 -8.61 16.21
CA ASP A 231 -15.95 -8.54 17.03
C ASP A 231 -17.13 -9.34 16.43
N ALA A 232 -16.95 -9.93 15.25
CA ALA A 232 -17.94 -10.73 14.57
C ALA A 232 -17.40 -12.14 14.26
N PRO A 233 -18.25 -13.19 14.26
CA PRO A 233 -17.84 -14.51 13.83
C PRO A 233 -17.49 -14.51 12.34
N LEU A 234 -16.53 -15.36 11.94
CA LEU A 234 -16.17 -15.51 10.55
C LEU A 234 -17.35 -16.08 9.72
N PRO A 235 -17.67 -15.49 8.55
CA PRO A 235 -18.70 -16.01 7.65
C PRO A 235 -18.15 -17.25 6.92
N LYS A 236 -18.12 -18.38 7.63
CA LYS A 236 -17.36 -19.58 7.23
C LYS A 236 -17.67 -20.05 5.81
N GLN A 237 -18.95 -20.11 5.43
CA GLN A 237 -19.34 -20.56 4.09
C GLN A 237 -18.85 -19.61 3.00
N LEU A 238 -18.99 -18.30 3.20
CA LEU A 238 -18.50 -17.29 2.26
C LEU A 238 -16.97 -17.37 2.10
N ILE A 239 -16.22 -17.58 3.19
CA ILE A 239 -14.76 -17.77 3.14
C ILE A 239 -14.38 -18.98 2.29
N LYS A 240 -15.08 -20.11 2.47
CA LYS A 240 -14.85 -21.31 1.64
C LYS A 240 -15.11 -21.03 0.16
N ASP A 241 -16.20 -20.34 -0.15
CA ASP A 241 -16.55 -20.00 -1.53
C ASP A 241 -15.55 -19.01 -2.16
N ILE A 242 -15.03 -18.05 -1.37
CA ILE A 242 -13.92 -17.19 -1.76
C ILE A 242 -12.70 -18.03 -2.14
N VAL A 243 -12.25 -18.93 -1.25
CA VAL A 243 -11.05 -19.75 -1.45
C VAL A 243 -11.20 -20.62 -2.70
N ARG A 244 -12.33 -21.32 -2.85
CA ARG A 244 -12.65 -22.13 -4.04
C ARG A 244 -12.59 -21.32 -5.33
N THR A 245 -13.13 -20.10 -5.31
CA THR A 245 -13.10 -19.23 -6.48
C THR A 245 -11.67 -18.83 -6.83
N LEU A 246 -10.83 -18.52 -5.84
CA LEU A 246 -9.45 -18.08 -6.06
C LEU A 246 -8.50 -19.20 -6.49
N ILE A 247 -8.73 -20.45 -6.07
CA ILE A 247 -7.89 -21.57 -6.51
C ILE A 247 -8.24 -22.08 -7.92
N ASN A 248 -9.48 -21.86 -8.39
CA ASN A 248 -9.96 -22.32 -9.69
C ASN A 248 -9.84 -21.28 -10.82
N ASN A 249 -9.23 -20.13 -10.55
CA ASN A 249 -9.09 -18.99 -11.47
C ASN A 249 -7.63 -18.86 -11.94
#